data_AF-A0A074JA65-F1
#
_entry.id   AF-A0A074JA65-F1
#
_cell.length_a   1.000
_cell.length_b   1.000
_cell.length_c   1.000
_cell.angle_alpha   90.00
_cell.angle_beta   90.00
_cell.angle_gamma   90.00
#
_symmetry.space_group_name_H-M   'P 1'
#
loop_
_entity.id
_entity.type
_entity.pdbx_description
1 polymer ?
#
loop_
_entity_poly.entity_id
_entity_poly.type
_entity_poly.pdbx_seq_one_letter_code
_entity_poly.pdbx_strand_id
1 'polypeptide(L)'
;MRRPPISAVGILDKFAHCRRFRVFKVIDDVTKECLAAVVDTSISGRRVARELTAVIAKRGKPGLIVSDHGTEFTSNAMLAWTEEADVS
;
A
#
# COMPACT_ATOMS: atom_id res chain seq x y z
N MET A 1 -1.40 11.69 -23.81
CA MET A 1 -0.25 11.15 -23.04
C MET A 1 -0.76 10.86 -21.62
N ARG A 2 -1.20 9.63 -21.32
CA ARG A 2 -1.72 9.28 -19.99
C ARG A 2 -0.51 9.01 -19.08
N ARG A 3 -0.24 9.91 -18.13
CA ARG A 3 0.81 9.70 -17.12
C ARG A 3 0.47 8.45 -16.31
N PRO A 4 1.43 7.57 -15.99
CA PRO A 4 1.18 6.44 -15.12
C PRO A 4 0.68 6.96 -13.75
N PRO A 5 -0.42 6.43 -13.19
CA PRO A 5 -0.87 6.82 -11.87
C PRO A 5 0.17 6.33 -10.85
N ILE A 6 0.83 7.30 -10.21
CA ILE A 6 1.77 7.06 -9.11
C ILE A 6 0.91 6.90 -7.86
N SER A 7 1.01 5.75 -7.20
CA SER A 7 0.32 5.49 -5.93
C SER A 7 1.32 5.57 -4.79
N ALA A 8 1.08 6.47 -3.84
CA ALA A 8 1.83 6.57 -2.61
C ALA A 8 1.24 5.59 -1.58
N VAL A 9 2.08 4.78 -0.96
CA VAL A 9 1.64 3.74 -0.03
C VAL A 9 2.42 3.84 1.27
N GLY A 10 1.72 3.96 2.39
CA GLY A 10 2.35 4.18 3.69
C GLY A 10 1.69 3.42 4.83
N ILE A 11 2.46 3.16 5.88
CA ILE A 11 1.98 2.61 7.15
C ILE A 11 2.25 3.64 8.24
N LEU A 12 1.22 3.94 9.04
CA LEU A 12 1.32 4.90 10.14
C LEU A 12 1.00 4.22 11.46
N ASP A 13 1.95 4.20 12.38
CA ASP A 13 1.71 3.80 13.77
C ASP A 13 0.90 4.86 14.51
N LYS A 14 -0.19 4.42 15.14
CA LYS A 14 -1.07 5.23 15.97
C LYS A 14 -1.26 4.56 17.33
N PHE A 15 -1.51 5.38 18.34
CA PHE A 15 -1.80 4.93 19.69
C PHE A 15 -3.11 5.55 20.15
N ALA A 16 -4.08 4.70 20.51
CA ALA A 16 -5.29 5.15 21.18
C ALA A 16 -5.72 4.09 22.20
N HIS A 17 -6.32 4.52 23.32
CA HIS A 17 -6.88 3.63 24.33
C HIS A 17 -5.90 2.52 24.80
N CYS A 18 -4.65 2.89 25.09
CA CYS A 18 -3.58 1.97 25.51
C CYS A 18 -3.24 0.86 24.50
N ARG A 19 -3.69 0.94 23.25
CA ARG A 19 -3.41 -0.03 22.18
C ARG A 19 -2.71 0.66 21.01
N ARG A 20 -1.66 0.02 20.51
CA ARG A 20 -1.02 0.41 19.24
C ARG A 20 -1.79 -0.23 18.09
N PHE A 21 -2.08 0.57 17.07
CA PHE A 21 -2.60 0.09 15.80
C PHE A 21 -1.89 0.83 14.68
N ARG A 22 -1.82 0.15 13.54
CA ARG A 22 -1.19 0.61 12.32
C ARG A 22 -2.27 0.91 11.30
N VAL A 23 -2.08 1.99 10.57
CA VAL A 23 -2.96 2.38 9.47
C VAL A 23 -2.17 2.27 8.19
N PHE A 24 -2.51 1.30 7.36
CA PHE A 24 -2.04 1.19 5.99
C PHE A 24 -2.93 2.05 5.09
N LYS A 25 -2.32 2.91 4.28
CA LYS A 25 -3.03 3.79 3.35
C LYS A 25 -2.41 3.73 1.97
N VAL A 26 -3.26 3.72 0.95
CA VAL A 26 -2.90 3.87 -0.45
C VAL A 26 -3.53 5.16 -0.93
N ILE A 27 -2.71 6.10 -1.38
CA ILE A 27 -3.13 7.42 -1.84
C ILE A 27 -2.70 7.55 -3.30
N ASP A 28 -3.62 7.98 -4.16
CA ASP A 28 -3.28 8.38 -5.51
C ASP A 28 -2.58 9.75 -5.48
N ASP A 29 -1.37 9.85 -5.99
CA ASP A 29 -0.60 11.09 -5.91
C ASP A 29 -1.15 12.19 -6.84
N VAL A 30 -1.86 11.81 -7.90
CA VAL A 30 -2.44 12.71 -8.91
C VAL A 30 -3.75 13.32 -8.41
N THR A 31 -4.67 12.50 -7.92
CA THR A 31 -5.99 12.94 -7.46
C THR A 31 -6.01 13.28 -5.96
N LYS A 32 -4.96 12.91 -5.22
CA LYS A 32 -4.89 12.96 -3.74
C LYS A 32 -6.02 12.19 -3.06
N GLU A 33 -6.66 11.24 -3.77
CA GLU A 33 -7.68 10.38 -3.21
C GLU A 33 -7.07 9.23 -2.40
N CYS A 34 -7.69 8.89 -1.27
CA CYS A 34 -7.37 7.67 -0.53
C CYS A 34 -8.07 6.48 -1.22
N LEU A 35 -7.29 5.61 -1.85
CA LEU A 35 -7.78 4.43 -2.57
C LEU A 35 -8.09 3.26 -1.64
N ALA A 36 -7.33 3.12 -0.56
CA ALA A 36 -7.56 2.15 0.49
C ALA A 36 -6.99 2.64 1.82
N ALA A 37 -7.71 2.33 2.90
CA ALA A 37 -7.23 2.54 4.27
C ALA A 37 -7.59 1.30 5.09
N VAL A 38 -6.59 0.65 5.67
CA VAL A 38 -6.77 -0.54 6.51
C VAL A 38 -6.14 -0.29 7.86
N VAL A 39 -6.92 -0.51 8.91
CA VAL A 39 -6.48 -0.38 10.30
C VAL A 39 -6.29 -1.79 10.87
N ASP A 40 -5.10 -2.10 11.36
CA ASP A 40 -4.83 -3.37 12.02
C ASP A 40 -3.79 -3.20 13.14
N THR A 41 -3.78 -4.09 14.12
CA THR A 41 -2.77 -4.11 15.20
C THR A 41 -1.41 -4.59 14.73
N SER A 42 -1.39 -5.40 13.66
CA SER A 42 -0.16 -5.77 12.93
C SER A 42 -0.45 -5.83 11.43
N ILE A 43 0.45 -5.26 10.63
CA ILE A 43 0.34 -5.24 9.17
C ILE A 43 1.55 -5.97 8.62
N SER A 44 1.34 -7.17 8.11
CA SER A 44 2.38 -7.96 7.46
C SER A 44 2.43 -7.66 5.96
N GLY A 45 3.59 -7.90 5.32
CA GLY A 45 3.72 -7.72 3.86
C GLY A 45 2.68 -8.51 3.05
N ARG A 46 2.27 -9.70 3.52
CA ARG A 46 1.17 -10.47 2.89
C ARG A 46 -0.17 -9.75 2.96
N ARG A 47 -0.47 -9.10 4.09
CA ARG A 47 -1.70 -8.30 4.24
C ARG A 47 -1.65 -7.13 3.27
N VAL A 48 -0.54 -6.41 3.21
CA VAL A 48 -0.31 -5.30 2.26
C VAL A 48 -0.52 -5.74 0.82
N ALA A 49 0.13 -6.82 0.38
CA ALA A 49 -0.02 -7.37 -0.98
C ALA A 49 -1.48 -7.67 -1.34
N ARG A 50 -2.23 -8.25 -0.41
CA ARG A 50 -3.66 -8.55 -0.63
C ARG A 50 -4.50 -7.29 -0.80
N GLU A 51 -4.29 -6.28 0.04
CA GLU A 51 -5.02 -5.02 -0.06
C GLU A 51 -4.65 -4.26 -1.35
N LEU A 52 -3.37 -4.27 -1.73
CA LEU A 52 -2.94 -3.69 -3.01
C LEU A 52 -3.54 -4.42 -4.21
N THR A 53 -3.57 -5.77 -4.18
CA THR A 53 -4.24 -6.57 -5.23
C THR A 53 -5.72 -6.18 -5.36
N ALA A 54 -6.41 -5.96 -4.26
CA ALA A 54 -7.80 -5.53 -4.26
C ALA A 54 -7.98 -4.11 -4.84
N VAL A 55 -7.03 -3.19 -4.58
CA VAL A 55 -7.02 -1.85 -5.19
C VAL A 55 -6.79 -1.94 -6.70
N ILE A 56 -5.80 -2.73 -7.12
CA ILE A 56 -5.48 -2.95 -8.54
C ILE A 56 -6.67 -3.56 -9.28
N ALA A 57 -7.35 -4.55 -8.69
CA ALA A 57 -8.53 -5.17 -9.29
C ALA A 57 -9.68 -4.18 -9.51
N LYS A 58 -9.80 -3.14 -8.66
CA LYS A 58 -10.89 -2.16 -8.74
C LYS A 58 -10.60 -1.00 -9.69
N ARG A 59 -9.36 -0.48 -9.71
CA ARG A 59 -9.01 0.76 -10.46
C ARG A 59 -8.06 0.53 -11.63
N GLY A 60 -7.45 -0.65 -11.72
CA GLY A 60 -6.35 -0.92 -12.63
C GLY A 60 -4.99 -0.75 -11.95
N LYS A 61 -3.96 -1.20 -12.66
CA LYS A 61 -2.59 -1.28 -12.16
C LYS A 61 -1.92 0.10 -12.12
N PRO A 62 -1.34 0.51 -10.98
CA PRO A 62 -0.50 1.70 -10.90
C PRO A 62 0.81 1.47 -11.66
N GLY A 63 1.34 2.51 -12.29
CA GLY A 63 2.61 2.39 -13.02
C GLY A 63 3.84 2.50 -12.14
N LEU A 64 3.67 2.98 -10.90
CA LEU A 64 4.73 3.11 -9.90
C LEU A 64 4.09 3.14 -8.51
N ILE A 65 4.64 2.36 -7.59
CA ILE A 65 4.27 2.43 -6.17
C ILE A 65 5.43 3.02 -5.37
N VAL A 66 5.20 4.16 -4.72
CA VAL A 66 6.19 4.80 -3.85
C VAL A 66 5.82 4.50 -2.41
N SER A 67 6.73 3.85 -1.68
CA SER A 67 6.57 3.58 -0.24
C SER A 67 7.43 4.53 0.60
N ASP A 68 6.82 5.18 1.59
CA ASP A 68 7.43 6.20 2.43
C ASP A 68 7.96 5.66 3.77
N HIS A 69 8.49 4.44 3.77
CA HIS A 69 9.16 3.74 4.88
C HIS A 69 8.29 2.77 5.71
N GLY A 70 8.54 1.48 5.51
CA GLY A 70 8.26 0.40 6.44
C GLY A 70 8.98 -0.89 6.02
N THR A 71 9.61 -1.61 6.96
CA THR A 71 10.19 -2.95 6.70
C THR A 71 9.17 -3.97 6.16
N GLU A 72 7.89 -3.66 6.35
CA GLU A 72 6.73 -4.38 5.84
C GLU A 72 6.67 -4.37 4.31
N PHE A 73 7.23 -3.33 3.67
CA PHE A 73 7.31 -3.18 2.21
C PHE A 73 8.56 -3.78 1.59
N THR A 74 9.60 -4.04 2.39
CA THR A 74 10.83 -4.73 1.96
C THR A 74 10.79 -6.24 2.24
N SER A 75 9.66 -6.76 2.73
CA SER A 75 9.47 -8.19 2.95
C SER A 75 9.51 -8.96 1.62
N ASN A 76 10.08 -10.16 1.61
CA ASN A 76 10.08 -11.06 0.45
C ASN A 76 8.67 -11.27 -0.15
N ALA A 77 7.62 -11.23 0.68
CA ALA A 77 6.25 -11.33 0.21
C ALA A 77 5.82 -10.12 -0.64
N MET A 78 6.32 -8.93 -0.34
CA MET A 78 6.06 -7.72 -1.12
C MET A 78 6.92 -7.68 -2.38
N LEU A 79 8.18 -8.15 -2.32
CA LEU A 79 9.04 -8.29 -3.50
C LEU A 79 8.44 -9.26 -4.53
N ALA A 80 8.01 -10.44 -4.07
CA ALA A 80 7.33 -11.41 -4.93
C ALA A 80 6.03 -10.84 -5.52
N TRP A 81 5.28 -10.07 -4.73
CA TRP A 81 4.06 -9.42 -5.20
C TRP A 81 4.33 -8.32 -6.23
N THR A 82 5.39 -7.51 -6.08
CA THR A 82 5.76 -6.49 -7.07
C THR A 82 6.18 -7.10 -8.39
N GLU A 83 6.89 -8.24 -8.36
CA GLU A 83 7.22 -9.01 -9.57
C GLU A 83 5.97 -9.60 -10.24
N GLU A 84 5.05 -10.19 -9.47
CA GLU A 84 3.80 -10.76 -9.99
C GLU A 84 2.85 -9.69 -10.54
N ALA A 85 2.75 -8.55 -9.85
CA ALA A 85 1.94 -7.41 -10.27
C ALA A 85 2.61 -6.61 -11.40
N ASP A 86 3.88 -6.89 -11.72
CA ASP A 86 4.73 -6.16 -12.68
C ASP A 86 4.75 -4.64 -12.39
N VAL A 87 4.80 -4.29 -11.10
CA VAL A 87 4.88 -2.90 -10.62
C VAL A 87 6.30 -2.63 -10.14
N SER A 88 6.93 -1.59 -10.70
CA SER A 88 8.25 -1.10 -10.26
C SER A 88 8.16 -0.12 -9.10
#